data_AF-K0Q040-F1
#
_entry.id   AF-K0Q040-F1
#
_cell.length_a   1.000
_cell.length_b   1.000
_cell.length_c   1.000
_cell.angle_alpha   90.00
_cell.angle_beta   90.00
_cell.angle_gamma   90.00
#
_symmetry.space_group_name_H-M   'P 1'
#
loop_
_entity.id
_entity.type
_entity.pdbx_description
1 polymer ?
#
loop_
_entity_poly.entity_id
_entity_poly.type
_entity_poly.pdbx_seq_one_letter_code
_entity_poly.pdbx_strand_id
1 'polypeptide(L)'
;MVFKQPTFYGEPFEPEAGKDKDAALEEAVANALAIAGGVDAADVKVTVDDHAVVLTGMVATVNESERATAVARAVAGTRPVRNEIKIDS
;
A
#
# COMPACT_ATOMS: atom_id res chain seq x y z
N MET A 1 27.46 35.36 2.35
CA MET A 1 27.15 33.98 1.92
C MET A 1 25.67 33.90 1.63
N VAL A 2 25.31 33.70 0.36
CA VAL A 2 23.92 33.58 -0.09
C VAL A 2 23.60 32.10 -0.25
N PHE A 3 22.82 31.55 0.69
CA PHE A 3 22.29 30.19 0.56
C PHE A 3 21.14 30.22 -0.44
N LYS A 4 21.44 29.94 -1.71
CA LYS A 4 20.42 29.71 -2.73
C LYS A 4 19.90 28.30 -2.51
N GLN A 5 18.67 28.16 -2.04
CA GLN A 5 17.98 26.87 -2.08
C GLN A 5 17.86 26.46 -3.56
N PRO A 6 18.31 25.26 -3.97
CA PRO A 6 18.04 24.78 -5.30
C PRO A 6 16.54 24.46 -5.41
N THR A 7 15.81 25.34 -6.07
CA THR A 7 14.43 25.11 -6.50
C THR A 7 14.44 24.09 -7.63
N PHE A 8 13.96 22.87 -7.38
CA PHE A 8 13.69 21.88 -8.42
C PHE A 8 12.19 21.94 -8.73
N TYR A 9 11.86 22.37 -9.95
CA TYR A 9 10.53 22.27 -10.61
C TYR A 9 9.29 22.60 -9.76
N GLY A 10 9.10 23.86 -9.38
CA GLY A 10 7.80 24.55 -9.35
C GLY A 10 6.65 24.06 -8.44
N GLU A 11 6.70 22.85 -7.91
CA GLU A 11 5.77 22.32 -6.92
C GLU A 11 6.54 22.14 -5.62
N PRO A 12 6.06 22.70 -4.50
CA PRO A 12 6.65 22.39 -3.21
C PRO A 12 6.57 20.86 -3.06
N PHE A 13 7.72 20.20 -2.95
CA PHE A 13 7.75 18.91 -2.29
C PHE A 13 7.31 19.22 -0.87
N GLU A 14 6.03 19.05 -0.60
CA GLU A 14 5.48 18.98 0.73
C GLU A 14 5.95 17.63 1.27
N PRO A 15 6.96 17.56 2.16
CA PRO A 15 7.10 16.39 2.98
C PRO A 15 5.87 16.38 3.87
N GLU A 16 4.79 15.75 3.38
CA GLU A 16 3.65 15.43 4.21
C GLU A 16 4.17 14.45 5.27
N ALA A 17 4.53 14.99 6.43
CA ALA A 17 5.11 14.29 7.57
C ALA A 17 4.22 13.17 8.16
N GLY A 18 3.15 12.79 7.46
CA GLY A 18 2.33 11.59 7.67
C GLY A 18 2.81 10.37 6.87
N LYS A 19 3.48 10.56 5.73
CA LYS A 19 3.90 9.46 4.82
C LYS A 19 4.77 8.41 5.50
N ASP A 20 5.56 8.77 6.50
CA ASP A 20 6.45 7.81 7.17
C ASP A 20 5.68 6.70 7.92
N LYS A 21 4.51 7.02 8.49
CA LYS A 21 3.67 6.03 9.19
C LYS A 21 2.87 5.18 8.22
N ASP A 22 2.44 5.77 7.12
CA ASP A 22 1.68 5.08 6.09
C ASP A 22 2.59 4.16 5.28
N ALA A 23 3.80 4.60 4.94
CA ALA A 23 4.84 3.79 4.31
C ALA A 23 5.22 2.59 5.19
N ALA A 24 5.40 2.79 6.50
CA ALA A 24 5.68 1.68 7.41
C ALA A 24 4.54 0.64 7.46
N LEU A 25 3.28 1.10 7.33
CA LEU A 25 2.14 0.19 7.26
C LEU A 25 2.08 -0.52 5.91
N GLU A 26 2.25 0.20 4.80
CA GLU A 26 2.32 -0.38 3.46
C GLU A 26 3.37 -1.49 3.40
N GLU A 27 4.56 -1.23 3.93
CA GLU A 27 5.66 -2.19 3.97
C GLU A 27 5.33 -3.39 4.87
N ALA A 28 4.70 -3.17 6.03
CA ALA A 28 4.24 -4.25 6.90
C ALA A 28 3.18 -5.15 6.23
N VAL A 29 2.23 -4.55 5.51
CA VAL A 29 1.19 -5.29 4.77
C VAL A 29 1.81 -6.05 3.60
N ALA A 30 2.69 -5.41 2.81
CA ALA A 30 3.39 -6.05 1.70
C ALA A 30 4.24 -7.24 2.18
N ASN A 31 4.97 -7.08 3.28
CA ASN A 31 5.75 -8.15 3.87
C ASN A 31 4.86 -9.29 4.38
N ALA A 32 3.75 -8.98 5.06
CA ALA A 32 2.81 -10.00 5.52
C ALA A 32 2.19 -10.79 4.36
N LEU A 33 1.87 -10.11 3.24
CA LEU A 33 1.38 -10.77 2.02
C LEU A 33 2.46 -11.69 1.42
N ALA A 34 3.71 -11.23 1.35
CA ALA A 34 4.83 -12.03 0.88
C ALA A 34 5.08 -13.27 1.75
N ILE A 35 4.92 -13.16 3.07
CA ILE A 35 5.07 -14.27 4.03
C ILE A 35 3.89 -15.24 3.94
N ALA A 36 2.66 -14.72 3.90
CA ALA A 36 1.46 -15.55 3.85
C ALA A 36 1.40 -16.39 2.57
N GLY A 37 1.95 -15.85 1.48
CA GLY A 37 2.03 -16.52 0.19
C GLY A 37 0.65 -16.77 -0.44
N GLY A 38 0.65 -17.13 -1.72
CA GLY A 38 -0.59 -17.31 -2.47
C GLY A 38 -1.28 -15.99 -2.78
N VAL A 39 -0.49 -14.98 -3.12
CA VAL A 39 -0.87 -13.86 -3.98
C VAL A 39 0.43 -13.33 -4.59
N ASP A 40 0.43 -13.07 -5.90
CA ASP A 40 1.57 -12.42 -6.54
C ASP A 40 1.60 -10.94 -6.11
N ALA A 41 2.31 -10.68 -5.01
CA ALA A 41 2.52 -9.34 -4.47
C ALA A 41 3.24 -8.39 -5.47
N ALA A 42 3.79 -8.92 -6.57
CA ALA A 42 4.34 -8.12 -7.66
C ALA A 42 3.25 -7.40 -8.48
N ASP A 43 2.06 -8.02 -8.63
CA ASP A 43 0.92 -7.46 -9.37
C ASP A 43 -0.13 -6.81 -8.45
N VAL A 44 0.03 -6.95 -7.14
CA VAL A 44 -0.81 -6.31 -6.12
C VAL A 44 -0.09 -5.11 -5.50
N LYS A 45 -0.66 -3.94 -5.73
CA LYS A 45 -0.25 -2.68 -5.12
C LYS A 45 -1.05 -2.41 -3.85
N VAL A 46 -0.33 -2.25 -2.74
CA VAL A 46 -0.88 -1.78 -1.47
C VAL A 46 -0.62 -0.28 -1.38
N THR A 47 -1.66 0.48 -1.03
CA THR A 47 -1.54 1.92 -0.79
C THR A 47 -2.28 2.26 0.49
N VAL A 48 -1.80 3.24 1.25
CA VAL A 48 -2.50 3.74 2.43
C VAL A 48 -2.91 5.18 2.21
N ASP A 49 -4.21 5.44 2.30
CA ASP A 49 -4.81 6.75 2.06
C ASP A 49 -5.77 7.09 3.22
N ASP A 50 -5.56 8.23 3.87
CA ASP A 50 -6.37 8.71 5.02
C ASP A 50 -6.67 7.61 6.07
N HIS A 51 -5.62 6.90 6.49
CA HIS A 51 -5.70 5.74 7.38
C HIS A 51 -6.44 4.50 6.89
N ALA A 52 -6.90 4.45 5.64
CA ALA A 52 -7.44 3.28 4.99
C ALA A 52 -6.37 2.54 4.17
N VAL A 53 -6.36 1.21 4.25
CA VAL A 53 -5.53 0.38 3.38
C VAL A 53 -6.32 0.09 2.10
N VAL A 54 -5.74 0.38 0.96
CA VAL A 54 -6.31 0.12 -0.36
C VAL A 54 -5.43 -0.91 -1.07
N LEU A 55 -6.02 -2.07 -1.38
CA LEU A 55 -5.38 -3.09 -2.19
C LEU A 55 -5.92 -2.97 -3.61
N THR A 56 -5.03 -2.78 -4.56
CA THR A 56 -5.35 -2.71 -6.00
C THR A 56 -4.42 -3.65 -6.75
N GLY A 57 -4.87 -4.20 -7.87
CA GLY A 57 -4.02 -5.10 -8.66
C GLY A 57 -4.82 -6.14 -9.42
N MET A 58 -4.10 -7.13 -9.95
CA MET A 58 -4.69 -8.32 -10.55
C MET A 58 -4.22 -9.57 -9.82
N VAL A 59 -5.12 -10.53 -9.66
CA VAL A 59 -4.81 -11.87 -9.16
C VAL A 59 -5.43 -12.92 -10.07
N ALA A 60 -4.87 -14.13 -10.05
CA ALA A 60 -5.33 -15.22 -10.89
C ALA A 60 -6.61 -15.89 -10.35
N THR A 61 -6.87 -15.81 -9.04
CA THR A 61 -8.02 -16.48 -8.43
C THR A 61 -8.70 -15.65 -7.34
N VAL A 62 -10.01 -15.90 -7.14
CA VAL A 62 -10.79 -15.31 -6.03
C VAL A 62 -10.14 -15.61 -4.68
N ASN A 63 -9.61 -16.81 -4.52
CA ASN A 63 -9.04 -17.30 -3.27
C ASN A 63 -7.78 -16.52 -2.86
N GLU A 64 -6.98 -16.04 -3.83
CA GLU A 64 -5.85 -15.14 -3.58
C GLU A 64 -6.32 -13.76 -3.12
N SER A 65 -7.35 -13.19 -3.75
CA SER A 65 -7.92 -11.89 -3.35
C SER A 65 -8.49 -11.93 -1.93
N GLU A 66 -9.19 -13.01 -1.57
CA GLU A 66 -9.73 -13.20 -0.22
C GLU A 66 -8.61 -13.33 0.82
N ARG A 67 -7.57 -14.11 0.51
CA ARG A 67 -6.39 -14.22 1.39
C ARG A 67 -5.68 -12.90 1.55
N ALA A 68 -5.46 -12.15 0.47
CA ALA A 68 -4.82 -10.85 0.52
C ALA A 68 -5.60 -9.89 1.42
N THR A 69 -6.93 -9.91 1.32
CA THR A 69 -7.82 -9.12 2.19
C THR A 69 -7.72 -9.53 3.65
N ALA A 70 -7.71 -10.83 3.92
CA ALA A 70 -7.62 -11.37 5.28
C ALA A 70 -6.29 -10.99 5.95
N VAL A 71 -5.17 -11.12 5.21
CA VAL A 71 -3.83 -10.74 5.68
C VAL A 71 -3.75 -9.24 5.91
N ALA A 72 -4.22 -8.44 4.94
CA ALA A 72 -4.25 -6.99 5.08
C ALA A 72 -5.09 -6.54 6.28
N ARG A 73 -6.25 -7.16 6.51
CA ARG A 73 -7.06 -6.91 7.72
C ARG A 73 -6.35 -7.30 9.00
N ALA A 74 -5.63 -8.42 9.01
CA ALA A 74 -4.88 -8.87 10.19
C ALA A 74 -3.77 -7.86 10.56
N VAL A 75 -3.07 -7.30 9.59
CA VAL A 75 -2.02 -6.28 9.79
C VAL A 75 -2.63 -4.91 10.11
N ALA A 76 -3.68 -4.52 9.38
CA ALA A 76 -4.38 -3.25 9.54
C ALA A 76 -5.14 -3.15 10.88
N GLY A 77 -5.50 -4.30 11.47
CA GLY A 77 -6.18 -4.42 12.76
C GLY A 77 -7.57 -3.79 12.76
N THR A 78 -7.63 -2.49 13.06
CA THR A 78 -8.85 -1.68 13.11
C THR A 78 -9.00 -0.69 11.95
N ARG A 79 -8.00 -0.57 11.07
CA ARG A 79 -8.07 0.33 9.91
C ARG A 79 -8.98 -0.24 8.82
N PRO A 80 -9.75 0.59 8.11
CA PRO A 80 -10.58 0.13 7.01
C PRO A 80 -9.71 -0.40 5.88
N VAL A 81 -10.06 -1.57 5.34
CA VAL A 81 -9.37 -2.20 4.22
C VAL A 81 -10.33 -2.22 3.03
N ARG A 82 -9.94 -1.56 1.95
CA ARG A 82 -10.62 -1.57 0.65
C ARG A 82 -9.91 -2.54 -0.26
N ASN A 83 -10.65 -3.51 -0.78
CA ASN A 83 -10.16 -4.43 -1.80
C ASN A 83 -10.74 -4.02 -3.16
N GLU A 84 -9.87 -3.56 -4.05
CA GLU A 84 -10.12 -3.26 -5.47
C GLU A 84 -9.29 -4.17 -6.39
N ILE A 85 -8.90 -5.35 -5.90
CA ILE A 85 -8.21 -6.37 -6.68
C ILE A 85 -9.17 -6.92 -7.73
N LYS A 86 -8.72 -6.93 -8.99
CA LYS A 86 -9.42 -7.54 -10.10
C LYS A 86 -8.94 -8.97 -10.30
N ILE A 87 -9.84 -9.85 -10.73
CA ILE A 87 -9.52 -11.23 -11.04
C ILE A 87 -9.52 -11.35 -12.55
N ASP A 88 -8.38 -11.75 -13.11
CA ASP A 88 -8.27 -12.06 -14.54
C ASP A 88 -8.90 -13.44 -14.76
N SER A 89 -10.06 -13.47 -15.43
CA SER A 89 -10.93 -14.65 -15.53
C SER A 89 -10.72 -15.46 -16.79
#